data_AF-A0A954A7D4-F1
#
_entry.id   AF-A0A954A7D4-F1
#
_cell.length_a   1.000
_cell.length_b   1.000
_cell.length_c   1.000
_cell.angle_alpha   90.00
_cell.angle_beta   90.00
_cell.angle_gamma   90.00
#
_symmetry.space_group_name_H-M   'P 1'
#
loop_
_entity.id
_entity.type
_entity.pdbx_description
1 polymer ?
#
loop_
_entity_poly.entity_id
_entity_poly.type
_entity_poly.pdbx_seq_one_letter_code
_entity_poly.pdbx_strand_id
1 'polypeptide(L)'
;MLLAALLDLGVEEAAVLEPLATALPPFEVTVEAVNVRGIRARSFRVAAEVNPPHRTFRSIRSLIEASALPAPVRHRAVEIFGALAVAEAEVHDTDPETVHFHEVGALDSLVDIIGVALAIEILAPSRITFSALALGMGTVRTRHGVYPVPAPATLALLRGLPTVPFPVPREVTTPTGAALARVLADGFGPPPAGVLHTHGYGAGTREAAPDEPPKLLRAWTSTPSGSVEDAADGERVVVLETNLDHLPGEDLGFLLERCLQAGALDAFAIPTVAKKSRPGHLFTILATPETAAALETLLFRESGTLGVRRRVVPRRSLARDTVELRLRDHRLRFKRSGLDGEWIQATPEYDDLRAIAESTGIPLRQLRVEAGALIGHALGHALGHADDREDRDDRGTR
;
A
#
# COMPACT_ATOMS: atom_id res chain seq x y z
N MET A 1 14.73 -18.41 6.69
CA MET A 1 15.00 -18.02 5.28
C MET A 1 15.06 -16.51 5.08
N LEU A 2 14.03 -15.75 5.47
CA LEU A 2 14.04 -14.29 5.30
C LEU A 2 15.22 -13.62 6.02
N LEU A 3 15.48 -13.98 7.28
CA LEU A 3 16.65 -13.48 8.01
C LEU A 3 17.96 -13.73 7.26
N ALA A 4 18.17 -14.96 6.78
CA ALA A 4 19.34 -15.30 5.97
C ALA A 4 19.46 -14.45 4.70
N ALA A 5 18.34 -14.16 4.02
CA ALA A 5 18.34 -13.29 2.86
C ALA A 5 18.70 -11.84 3.20
N LEU A 6 18.26 -11.32 4.36
CA LEU A 6 18.61 -9.98 4.84
C LEU A 6 20.08 -9.87 5.27
N LEU A 7 20.63 -10.93 5.89
CA LEU A 7 22.07 -11.01 6.17
C LEU A 7 22.89 -11.05 4.88
N ASP A 8 22.43 -11.77 3.84
CA ASP A 8 23.11 -11.81 2.55
C ASP A 8 22.94 -10.51 1.76
N LEU A 9 21.88 -9.73 2.04
CA LEU A 9 21.62 -8.41 1.47
C LEU A 9 22.63 -7.35 1.95
N GLY A 10 23.26 -7.58 3.11
CA GLY A 10 24.30 -6.70 3.66
C GLY A 10 24.13 -6.33 5.14
N VAL A 11 23.12 -6.87 5.84
CA VAL A 11 23.00 -6.66 7.30
C VAL A 11 24.12 -7.42 8.00
N GLU A 12 24.89 -6.71 8.84
CA GLU A 12 25.95 -7.32 9.62
C GLU A 12 25.41 -8.32 10.64
N GLU A 13 26.01 -9.50 10.68
CA GLU A 13 25.56 -10.61 11.54
C GLU A 13 25.65 -10.28 13.02
N ALA A 14 26.75 -9.63 13.46
CA ALA A 14 26.94 -9.22 14.85
C ALA A 14 25.85 -8.24 15.32
N ALA A 15 25.45 -7.31 14.44
CA ALA A 15 24.40 -6.34 14.73
C ALA A 15 23.01 -6.98 14.98
N VAL A 16 22.81 -8.23 14.54
CA VAL A 16 21.60 -8.99 14.81
C VAL A 16 21.80 -9.98 15.97
N LEU A 17 22.91 -10.70 16.00
CA LEU A 17 23.14 -11.77 16.99
C LEU A 17 23.43 -11.24 18.40
N GLU A 18 24.15 -10.14 18.57
CA GLU A 18 24.47 -9.61 19.90
C GLU A 18 23.23 -9.12 20.66
N PRO A 19 22.29 -8.35 20.06
CA PRO A 19 21.03 -8.01 20.72
C PRO A 19 20.17 -9.23 21.03
N LEU A 20 20.12 -10.22 20.12
CA LEU A 20 19.39 -11.46 20.34
C LEU A 20 19.93 -12.25 21.54
N ALA A 21 21.25 -12.40 21.63
CA ALA A 21 21.91 -13.10 22.74
C ALA A 21 21.65 -12.44 24.10
N THR A 22 21.41 -11.12 24.11
CA THR A 22 21.07 -10.37 25.32
C THR A 22 19.57 -10.50 25.67
N ALA A 23 18.71 -10.62 24.66
CA ALA A 23 17.25 -10.62 24.83
C ALA A 23 16.63 -12.00 25.05
N LEU A 24 17.30 -13.07 24.61
CA LEU A 24 16.75 -14.43 24.58
C LEU A 24 17.54 -15.38 25.51
N PRO A 25 16.93 -16.51 25.92
CA PRO A 25 17.66 -17.62 26.53
C PRO A 25 18.81 -18.10 25.62
N PRO A 26 19.84 -18.77 26.18
CA PRO A 26 20.97 -19.26 25.40
C PRO A 26 20.53 -20.09 24.19
N PHE A 27 21.05 -19.74 23.01
CA PHE A 27 20.80 -20.43 21.75
C PHE A 27 22.11 -20.62 20.99
N GLU A 28 22.16 -21.66 20.15
CA GLU A 28 23.24 -21.84 19.19
C GLU A 28 22.72 -21.54 17.79
N VAL A 29 23.47 -20.74 17.05
CA VAL A 29 23.17 -20.38 15.66
C VAL A 29 24.35 -20.69 14.78
N THR A 30 24.07 -21.23 13.60
CA THR A 30 25.03 -21.39 12.50
C THR A 30 24.59 -20.51 11.34
N VAL A 31 25.47 -19.57 10.95
CA VAL A 31 25.32 -18.77 9.73
C VAL A 31 26.46 -19.12 8.79
N GLU A 32 26.12 -19.50 7.55
CA GLU A 32 27.12 -19.96 6.60
C GLU A 32 26.73 -19.61 5.16
N ALA A 33 27.74 -19.45 4.30
CA ALA A 33 27.54 -19.37 2.87
C ALA A 33 27.33 -20.78 2.30
N VAL A 34 26.25 -20.97 1.57
CA VAL A 34 25.90 -22.25 0.93
C VAL A 34 25.75 -22.07 -0.57
N ASN A 35 25.99 -23.14 -1.32
CA ASN A 35 25.68 -23.21 -2.74
C ASN A 35 24.42 -24.07 -2.94
N VAL A 36 23.34 -23.45 -3.40
CA VAL A 36 22.08 -24.15 -3.71
C VAL A 36 21.95 -24.19 -5.22
N ARG A 37 22.34 -25.32 -5.83
CA ARG A 37 22.25 -25.56 -7.27
C ARG A 37 22.92 -24.49 -8.12
N GLY A 38 24.15 -24.13 -7.77
CA GLY A 38 24.95 -23.12 -8.46
C GLY A 38 24.71 -21.69 -7.97
N ILE A 39 23.70 -21.46 -7.13
CA ILE A 39 23.39 -20.14 -6.58
C ILE A 39 24.01 -20.00 -5.19
N ARG A 40 24.87 -19.00 -5.00
CA ARG A 40 25.38 -18.62 -3.68
C ARG A 40 24.22 -18.04 -2.85
N ALA A 41 24.07 -18.51 -1.62
CA ALA A 41 23.10 -18.01 -0.65
C ALA A 41 23.69 -18.05 0.77
N ARG A 42 23.00 -17.45 1.73
CA ARG A 42 23.24 -17.68 3.16
C ARG A 42 22.23 -18.68 3.72
N SER A 43 22.71 -19.54 4.61
CA SER A 43 21.90 -20.37 5.48
C SER A 43 21.96 -19.79 6.89
N PHE A 44 20.82 -19.77 7.59
CA PHE A 44 20.72 -19.40 9.00
C PHE A 44 19.98 -20.51 9.71
N ARG A 45 20.64 -21.17 10.67
CA ARG A 45 20.10 -22.32 11.39
C ARG A 45 20.24 -22.11 12.89
N VAL A 46 19.12 -22.18 13.60
CA VAL A 46 19.08 -22.23 15.06
C VAL A 46 19.08 -23.69 15.47
N ALA A 47 19.92 -24.06 16.44
CA ALA A 47 19.92 -25.41 17.01
C ALA A 47 18.57 -25.67 17.69
N ALA A 48 18.01 -26.87 17.50
CA ALA A 48 16.74 -27.23 18.10
C ALA A 48 16.87 -27.34 19.63
N GLU A 49 15.93 -26.76 20.37
CA GLU A 49 15.81 -26.98 21.81
C GLU A 49 15.46 -28.45 22.09
N VAL A 50 16.16 -29.07 23.04
CA VAL A 50 15.76 -30.38 23.59
C VAL A 50 14.60 -30.14 24.55
N ASN A 51 13.41 -30.64 24.21
CA ASN A 51 12.15 -30.40 24.94
C ASN A 51 11.80 -28.90 25.09
N PRO A 52 11.44 -28.22 24.00
CA PRO A 52 11.09 -26.81 24.04
C PRO A 52 9.91 -26.58 25.00
N PRO A 53 9.99 -25.61 25.92
CA PRO A 53 8.86 -25.29 26.79
C PRO A 53 7.69 -24.79 25.94
N HIS A 54 6.47 -25.14 26.32
CA HIS A 54 5.29 -24.53 25.73
C HIS A 54 5.23 -23.06 26.13
N ARG A 55 5.45 -22.17 25.17
CA ARG A 55 5.36 -20.72 25.36
C ARG A 55 3.99 -20.23 24.87
N THR A 56 3.27 -19.50 25.71
CA THR A 56 2.05 -18.78 25.31
C THR A 56 2.42 -17.45 24.66
N PHE A 57 1.52 -16.89 23.85
CA PHE A 57 1.72 -15.53 23.31
C PHE A 57 1.98 -14.50 24.43
N ARG A 58 1.22 -14.55 25.53
CA ARG A 58 1.47 -13.71 26.71
C ARG A 58 2.89 -13.79 27.22
N SER A 59 3.45 -15.00 27.35
CA SER A 59 4.83 -15.19 27.83
C SER A 59 5.87 -14.63 26.86
N ILE A 60 5.65 -14.80 25.55
CA ILE A 60 6.53 -14.28 24.49
C ILE A 60 6.49 -12.76 24.47
N ARG A 61 5.30 -12.17 24.53
CA ARG A 61 5.14 -10.71 24.58
C ARG A 61 5.87 -10.13 25.78
N SER A 62 5.64 -10.67 26.99
CA SER A 62 6.32 -10.19 28.20
C SER A 62 7.84 -10.32 28.11
N LEU A 63 8.36 -11.40 27.51
CA LEU A 63 9.79 -11.58 27.26
C LEU A 63 10.35 -10.49 26.32
N ILE A 64 9.66 -10.22 25.21
CA ILE A 64 10.07 -9.21 24.24
C ILE A 64 10.00 -7.81 24.86
N GLU A 65 8.91 -7.47 25.54
CA GLU A 65 8.68 -6.15 26.15
C GLU A 65 9.68 -5.83 27.28
N ALA A 66 10.10 -6.84 28.04
CA ALA A 66 11.10 -6.69 29.10
C ALA A 66 12.56 -6.62 28.57
N SER A 67 12.79 -6.92 27.30
CA SER A 67 14.13 -6.93 26.71
C SER A 67 14.69 -5.53 26.44
N ALA A 68 16.01 -5.43 26.33
CA ALA A 68 16.71 -4.20 25.94
C ALA A 68 16.70 -3.92 24.42
N LEU A 69 15.92 -4.68 23.63
CA LEU A 69 15.81 -4.48 22.19
C LEU A 69 15.23 -3.08 21.86
N PRO A 70 15.56 -2.47 20.72
CA PRO A 70 14.97 -1.19 20.31
C PRO A 70 13.44 -1.23 20.30
N ALA A 71 12.78 -0.11 20.64
CA ALA A 71 11.32 -0.05 20.71
C ALA A 71 10.61 -0.46 19.40
N PRO A 72 11.08 -0.03 18.20
CA PRO A 72 10.50 -0.48 16.93
C PRO A 72 10.60 -2.00 16.72
N VAL A 73 11.73 -2.60 17.13
CA VAL A 73 11.98 -4.04 17.06
C VAL A 73 11.02 -4.80 17.97
N ARG A 74 10.85 -4.35 19.23
CA ARG A 74 9.92 -4.96 20.17
C ARG A 74 8.48 -4.91 19.65
N HIS A 75 8.04 -3.74 19.19
CA HIS A 75 6.69 -3.56 18.67
C HIS A 75 6.41 -4.48 17.48
N ARG A 76 7.29 -4.47 16.48
CA ARG A 76 7.18 -5.30 15.27
C ARG A 76 7.20 -6.79 15.60
N ALA A 77 8.08 -7.24 16.50
CA ALA A 77 8.14 -8.64 16.91
C ALA A 77 6.85 -9.08 17.62
N VAL A 78 6.33 -8.26 18.55
CA VAL A 78 5.04 -8.53 19.23
C VAL A 78 3.89 -8.59 18.22
N GLU A 79 3.87 -7.70 17.23
CA GLU A 79 2.84 -7.70 16.18
C GLU A 79 2.88 -8.97 15.32
N ILE A 80 4.08 -9.42 14.91
CA ILE A 80 4.25 -10.67 14.16
C ILE A 80 3.78 -11.88 14.97
N PHE A 81 4.19 -11.98 16.25
CA PHE A 81 3.71 -13.04 17.13
C PHE A 81 2.21 -12.94 17.41
N GLY A 82 1.66 -11.73 17.49
CA GLY A 82 0.22 -11.49 17.64
C GLY A 82 -0.57 -11.99 16.44
N ALA A 83 -0.09 -11.75 15.22
CA ALA A 83 -0.71 -12.29 14.00
C ALA A 83 -0.73 -13.83 14.00
N LEU A 84 0.36 -14.47 14.44
CA LEU A 84 0.43 -15.92 14.64
C LEU A 84 -0.57 -16.38 15.71
N ALA A 85 -0.62 -15.68 16.84
CA ALA A 85 -1.49 -16.02 17.97
C ALA A 85 -2.97 -15.97 17.57
N VAL A 86 -3.38 -14.92 16.85
CA VAL A 86 -4.76 -14.77 16.35
C VAL A 86 -5.12 -15.90 15.38
N ALA A 87 -4.21 -16.27 14.48
CA ALA A 87 -4.46 -17.35 13.53
C ALA A 87 -4.56 -18.73 14.22
N GLU A 88 -3.69 -19.02 15.17
CA GLU A 88 -3.72 -20.26 15.96
C GLU A 88 -4.96 -20.32 16.85
N ALA A 89 -5.33 -19.20 17.48
CA ALA A 89 -6.52 -19.08 18.29
C ALA A 89 -7.80 -19.33 17.50
N GLU A 90 -7.88 -18.85 16.27
CA GLU A 90 -9.01 -19.12 15.36
C GLU A 90 -9.10 -20.61 15.02
N VAL A 91 -7.98 -21.27 14.74
CA VAL A 91 -7.93 -22.71 14.39
C VAL A 91 -8.31 -23.59 15.59
N HIS A 92 -7.94 -23.16 16.80
CA HIS A 92 -8.10 -23.94 18.03
C HIS A 92 -9.30 -23.51 18.88
N ASP A 93 -10.05 -22.48 18.48
CA ASP A 93 -11.16 -21.88 19.25
C ASP A 93 -10.75 -21.51 20.69
N THR A 94 -9.67 -20.74 20.80
CA THR A 94 -9.10 -20.30 22.09
C THR A 94 -8.87 -18.79 22.12
N ASP A 95 -8.53 -18.24 23.29
CA ASP A 95 -8.13 -16.84 23.42
C ASP A 95 -6.68 -16.66 22.89
N PRO A 96 -6.44 -15.72 21.93
CA PRO A 96 -5.10 -15.39 21.43
C PRO A 96 -4.03 -15.12 22.50
N GLU A 97 -4.41 -14.61 23.67
CA GLU A 97 -3.47 -14.34 24.76
C GLU A 97 -2.96 -15.62 25.44
N THR A 98 -3.79 -16.66 25.43
CA THR A 98 -3.54 -17.94 26.12
C THR A 98 -3.16 -19.07 25.17
N VAL A 99 -3.22 -18.84 23.85
CA VAL A 99 -2.90 -19.84 22.85
C VAL A 99 -1.50 -20.38 23.06
N HIS A 100 -1.39 -21.70 23.10
CA HIS A 100 -0.12 -22.40 23.13
C HIS A 100 0.33 -22.61 21.70
N PHE A 101 1.48 -22.06 21.36
CA PHE A 101 2.04 -22.33 20.05
C PHE A 101 2.54 -23.78 19.99
N HIS A 102 1.96 -24.55 19.06
CA HIS A 102 2.30 -25.97 18.90
C HIS A 102 3.50 -26.16 17.96
N GLU A 103 3.66 -25.27 16.98
CA GLU A 103 4.72 -25.33 15.97
C GLU A 103 5.55 -24.04 15.92
N VAL A 104 5.10 -23.01 16.65
CA VAL A 104 5.70 -21.68 16.74
C VAL A 104 6.11 -21.45 18.21
N GLY A 105 6.98 -20.50 18.54
CA GLY A 105 7.36 -20.24 19.94
C GLY A 105 8.44 -21.16 20.53
N ALA A 106 9.03 -22.04 19.73
CA ALA A 106 10.37 -22.56 20.01
C ALA A 106 11.43 -21.45 19.76
N LEU A 107 12.64 -21.68 20.26
CA LEU A 107 13.74 -20.73 20.17
C LEU A 107 14.06 -20.30 18.73
N ASP A 108 13.88 -21.21 17.77
CA ASP A 108 14.07 -20.94 16.35
C ASP A 108 13.15 -19.82 15.84
N SER A 109 11.87 -19.82 16.23
CA SER A 109 10.89 -18.83 15.85
C SER A 109 11.14 -17.48 16.52
N LEU A 110 11.58 -17.49 17.79
CA LEU A 110 11.98 -16.27 18.51
C LEU A 110 13.17 -15.61 17.83
N VAL A 111 14.23 -16.37 17.58
CA VAL A 111 15.44 -15.90 16.91
C VAL A 111 15.12 -15.41 15.49
N ASP A 112 14.32 -16.15 14.71
CA ASP A 112 13.97 -15.76 13.34
C ASP A 112 13.13 -14.48 13.31
N ILE A 113 12.05 -14.38 14.10
CA ILE A 113 11.14 -13.23 14.06
C ILE A 113 11.82 -11.96 14.59
N ILE A 114 12.49 -12.05 15.74
CA ILE A 114 13.19 -10.90 16.33
C ILE A 114 14.40 -10.52 15.47
N GLY A 115 15.12 -11.52 14.93
CA GLY A 115 16.25 -11.29 14.02
C GLY A 115 15.82 -10.58 12.74
N VAL A 116 14.68 -10.95 12.14
CA VAL A 116 14.11 -10.20 11.01
C VAL A 116 13.73 -8.79 11.43
N ALA A 117 13.08 -8.60 12.58
CA ALA A 117 12.70 -7.28 13.05
C ALA A 117 13.92 -6.35 13.25
N LEU A 118 15.03 -6.89 13.79
CA LEU A 118 16.33 -6.20 13.88
C LEU A 118 16.91 -5.88 12.51
N ALA A 119 16.95 -6.86 11.61
CA ALA A 119 17.52 -6.66 10.27
C ALA A 119 16.74 -5.60 9.48
N ILE A 120 15.41 -5.55 9.59
CA ILE A 120 14.59 -4.51 8.99
C ILE A 120 14.84 -3.15 9.64
N GLU A 121 15.02 -3.09 10.97
CA GLU A 121 15.36 -1.84 11.66
C GLU A 121 16.71 -1.28 11.20
N ILE A 122 17.71 -2.16 11.04
CA ILE A 122 19.05 -1.78 10.57
C ILE A 122 19.01 -1.31 9.11
N LEU A 123 18.25 -2.00 8.25
CA LEU A 123 18.09 -1.61 6.84
C LEU A 123 17.28 -0.33 6.68
N ALA A 124 16.36 -0.05 7.61
CA ALA A 124 15.45 1.09 7.62
C ALA A 124 14.81 1.38 6.23
N PRO A 125 14.19 0.40 5.55
CA PRO A 125 13.59 0.64 4.25
C PRO A 125 12.40 1.60 4.38
N SER A 126 12.24 2.51 3.41
CA SER A 126 11.04 3.35 3.32
C SER A 126 9.78 2.57 2.96
N ARG A 127 9.96 1.43 2.29
CA ARG A 127 8.87 0.51 1.91
C ARG A 127 9.35 -0.92 1.77
N ILE A 128 8.53 -1.87 2.20
CA ILE A 128 8.74 -3.32 2.06
C ILE A 128 7.60 -3.90 1.22
N THR A 129 7.95 -4.57 0.12
CA THR A 129 6.97 -5.23 -0.76
C THR A 129 7.27 -6.70 -0.91
N PHE A 130 6.24 -7.53 -0.94
CA PHE A 130 6.36 -8.96 -1.21
C PHE A 130 5.74 -9.31 -2.57
N SER A 131 6.25 -10.34 -3.24
CA SER A 131 5.48 -10.97 -4.33
C SER A 131 4.24 -11.67 -3.77
N ALA A 132 3.30 -12.05 -4.63
CA ALA A 132 2.22 -12.95 -4.23
C ALA A 132 2.78 -14.21 -3.55
N LEU A 133 2.12 -14.65 -2.48
CA LEU A 133 2.61 -15.72 -1.63
C LEU A 133 2.31 -17.09 -2.25
N ALA A 134 3.34 -17.92 -2.37
CA ALA A 134 3.25 -19.22 -3.03
C ALA A 134 2.43 -20.21 -2.18
N LEU A 135 1.39 -20.78 -2.80
CA LEU A 135 0.61 -21.90 -2.26
C LEU A 135 1.19 -23.20 -2.79
N GLY A 136 1.79 -23.98 -1.90
CA GLY A 136 2.14 -25.37 -2.21
C GLY A 136 0.90 -26.25 -2.37
N MET A 137 1.11 -27.55 -2.54
CA MET A 137 0.03 -28.54 -2.65
C MET A 137 0.32 -29.80 -1.82
N GLY A 138 -0.64 -30.71 -1.78
CA GLY A 138 -0.52 -31.98 -1.07
C GLY A 138 -0.86 -31.84 0.42
N THR A 139 -0.08 -32.49 1.27
CA THR A 139 -0.34 -32.56 2.72
C THR A 139 0.90 -32.30 3.55
N VAL A 140 0.73 -31.78 4.76
CA VAL A 140 1.78 -31.59 5.76
C VAL A 140 1.46 -32.40 7.01
N ARG A 141 2.50 -32.99 7.62
CA ARG A 141 2.38 -33.69 8.91
C ARG A 141 2.74 -32.72 10.03
N THR A 142 1.77 -32.51 10.92
CA THR A 142 1.83 -31.64 12.10
C THR A 142 1.77 -32.49 13.36
N ARG A 143 1.88 -31.86 14.54
CA ARG A 143 1.60 -32.52 15.83
C ARG A 143 0.15 -33.03 15.93
N HIS A 144 -0.76 -32.44 15.16
CA HIS A 144 -2.20 -32.76 15.16
C HIS A 144 -2.60 -33.74 14.04
N GLY A 145 -1.62 -34.30 13.32
CA GLY A 145 -1.85 -35.25 12.24
C GLY A 145 -1.54 -34.67 10.86
N VAL A 146 -2.14 -35.24 9.82
CA VAL A 146 -1.88 -34.88 8.42
C VAL A 146 -2.98 -33.94 7.92
N TYR A 147 -2.59 -32.76 7.46
CA TYR A 147 -3.51 -31.73 6.95
C TYR A 147 -3.22 -31.40 5.49
N PRO A 148 -4.22 -30.93 4.72
CA PRO A 148 -3.97 -30.35 3.40
C PRO A 148 -3.03 -29.14 3.52
N VAL A 149 -2.28 -28.88 2.46
CA VAL A 149 -1.52 -27.64 2.28
C VAL A 149 -2.42 -26.60 1.59
N PRO A 150 -2.49 -25.35 2.08
CA PRO A 150 -1.81 -24.80 3.26
C PRO A 150 -2.32 -25.34 4.59
N ALA A 151 -1.45 -25.41 5.61
CA ALA A 151 -1.86 -25.78 6.96
C ALA A 151 -2.91 -24.78 7.51
N PRO A 152 -3.77 -25.16 8.48
CA PRO A 152 -4.86 -24.31 8.96
C PRO A 152 -4.42 -22.91 9.42
N ALA A 153 -3.35 -22.80 10.24
CA ALA A 153 -2.84 -21.52 10.70
C ALA A 153 -2.27 -20.66 9.55
N THR A 154 -1.55 -21.29 8.61
CA THR A 154 -1.10 -20.64 7.37
C THR A 154 -2.28 -20.10 6.58
N LEU A 155 -3.34 -20.89 6.40
CA LEU A 155 -4.52 -20.49 5.63
C LEU A 155 -5.22 -19.28 6.26
N ALA A 156 -5.37 -19.25 7.60
CA ALA A 156 -5.90 -18.09 8.32
C ALA A 156 -4.99 -16.86 8.15
N LEU A 157 -3.66 -17.05 8.19
CA LEU A 157 -2.67 -15.99 7.96
C LEU A 157 -2.67 -15.43 6.53
N LEU A 158 -3.12 -16.20 5.55
CA LEU A 158 -3.17 -15.79 4.16
C LEU A 158 -4.48 -15.11 3.76
N ARG A 159 -5.50 -15.12 4.63
CA ARG A 159 -6.80 -14.47 4.35
C ARG A 159 -6.61 -13.00 3.96
N GLY A 160 -7.10 -12.62 2.79
CA GLY A 160 -7.01 -11.27 2.25
C GLY A 160 -5.66 -10.89 1.61
N LEU A 161 -4.67 -11.79 1.61
CA LEU A 161 -3.36 -11.56 0.98
C LEU A 161 -3.33 -12.14 -0.45
N PRO A 162 -2.60 -11.52 -1.40
CA PRO A 162 -2.42 -12.10 -2.73
C PRO A 162 -1.60 -13.39 -2.70
N THR A 163 -2.15 -14.43 -3.33
CA THR A 163 -1.54 -15.76 -3.39
C THR A 163 -1.37 -16.24 -4.83
N VAL A 164 -0.40 -17.13 -5.06
CA VAL A 164 -0.15 -17.75 -6.36
C VAL A 164 0.02 -19.28 -6.20
N PRO A 165 -0.57 -20.11 -7.07
CA PRO A 165 -0.29 -21.54 -7.07
C PRO A 165 1.19 -21.83 -7.33
N PHE A 166 1.77 -22.76 -6.58
CA PHE A 166 3.15 -23.20 -6.75
C PHE A 166 3.20 -24.74 -6.62
N PRO A 167 3.32 -25.46 -7.75
CA PRO A 167 3.00 -26.90 -7.82
C PRO A 167 4.11 -27.79 -7.24
N VAL A 168 4.37 -27.66 -5.93
CA VAL A 168 5.27 -28.52 -5.17
C VAL A 168 4.52 -29.18 -4.01
N PRO A 169 4.75 -30.48 -3.73
CA PRO A 169 3.99 -31.25 -2.75
C PRO A 169 4.44 -30.99 -1.31
N ARG A 170 4.51 -29.72 -0.91
CA ARG A 170 4.86 -29.28 0.45
C ARG A 170 4.29 -27.91 0.73
N GLU A 171 4.21 -27.55 2.00
CA GLU A 171 4.02 -26.16 2.38
C GLU A 171 5.26 -25.31 2.03
N VAL A 172 5.04 -24.23 1.26
CA VAL A 172 6.09 -23.31 0.78
C VAL A 172 6.13 -22.05 1.63
N THR A 173 4.98 -21.39 1.75
CA THR A 173 4.75 -20.33 2.73
C THR A 173 4.33 -21.00 4.05
N THR A 174 5.21 -20.96 5.05
CA THR A 174 4.92 -21.48 6.41
C THR A 174 4.13 -20.45 7.23
N PRO A 175 3.56 -20.81 8.40
CA PRO A 175 2.89 -19.84 9.27
C PRO A 175 3.77 -18.63 9.58
N THR A 176 5.03 -18.85 9.99
CA THR A 176 5.99 -17.77 10.27
C THR A 176 6.22 -16.89 9.04
N GLY A 177 6.37 -17.48 7.85
CA GLY A 177 6.55 -16.72 6.61
C GLY A 177 5.33 -15.87 6.25
N ALA A 178 4.12 -16.40 6.45
CA ALA A 178 2.87 -15.68 6.22
C ALA A 178 2.69 -14.53 7.22
N ALA A 179 3.01 -14.75 8.50
CA ALA A 179 2.93 -13.71 9.52
C ALA A 179 3.94 -12.57 9.28
N LEU A 180 5.18 -12.92 8.93
CA LEU A 180 6.19 -11.93 8.53
C LEU A 180 5.71 -11.10 7.33
N ALA A 181 5.21 -11.75 6.27
CA ALA A 181 4.71 -11.03 5.11
C ALA A 181 3.50 -10.15 5.44
N ARG A 182 2.56 -10.63 6.27
CA ARG A 182 1.37 -9.87 6.66
C ARG A 182 1.71 -8.59 7.43
N VAL A 183 2.65 -8.66 8.36
CA VAL A 183 2.98 -7.54 9.24
C VAL A 183 4.00 -6.60 8.60
N LEU A 184 4.96 -7.12 7.84
CA LEU A 184 6.03 -6.31 7.27
C LEU A 184 5.67 -5.64 5.95
N ALA A 185 4.67 -6.12 5.20
CA ALA A 185 4.43 -5.65 3.84
C ALA A 185 3.61 -4.35 3.80
N ASP A 186 4.13 -3.34 3.10
CA ASP A 186 3.39 -2.16 2.65
C ASP A 186 2.66 -2.38 1.31
N GLY A 187 2.78 -3.59 0.75
CA GLY A 187 2.16 -3.94 -0.51
C GLY A 187 2.60 -5.30 -1.05
N PHE A 188 1.76 -5.85 -1.92
CA PHE A 188 2.00 -7.11 -2.60
C PHE A 188 1.92 -6.92 -4.12
N GLY A 189 2.87 -7.47 -4.85
CA GLY A 189 2.88 -7.34 -6.30
C GLY A 189 4.22 -7.66 -6.96
N PRO A 190 4.35 -7.38 -8.27
CA PRO A 190 5.65 -7.43 -8.94
C PRO A 190 6.61 -6.38 -8.33
N PRO A 191 7.93 -6.57 -8.47
CA PRO A 191 8.93 -5.58 -8.06
C PRO A 191 8.61 -4.19 -8.66
N PRO A 192 8.74 -3.09 -7.90
CA PRO A 192 8.57 -1.76 -8.45
C PRO A 192 9.62 -1.49 -9.53
N ALA A 193 9.27 -0.68 -10.53
CA ALA A 193 10.23 -0.20 -11.52
C ALA A 193 11.27 0.70 -10.84
N GLY A 194 12.55 0.42 -11.05
CA GLY A 194 13.61 1.11 -10.33
C GLY A 194 15.01 0.64 -10.66
N VAL A 195 15.96 1.22 -9.95
CA VAL A 195 17.37 0.81 -9.96
C VAL A 195 17.59 -0.13 -8.79
N LEU A 196 17.98 -1.37 -9.08
CA LEU A 196 18.35 -2.37 -8.08
C LEU A 196 19.76 -2.09 -7.58
N HIS A 197 19.96 -2.08 -6.26
CA HIS A 197 21.25 -1.76 -5.63
C HIS A 197 21.95 -2.99 -5.07
N THR A 198 21.26 -3.75 -4.22
CA THR A 198 21.81 -4.95 -3.57
C THR A 198 20.81 -6.09 -3.68
N HIS A 199 21.29 -7.33 -3.58
CA HIS A 199 20.45 -8.52 -3.53
C HIS A 199 21.03 -9.53 -2.54
N GLY A 200 20.16 -10.36 -1.98
CA GLY A 200 20.51 -11.40 -1.04
C GLY A 200 19.63 -12.64 -1.22
N TYR A 201 20.21 -13.80 -0.93
CA TYR A 201 19.56 -15.10 -1.03
C TYR A 201 19.58 -15.82 0.31
N GLY A 202 18.40 -16.19 0.80
CA GLY A 202 18.23 -17.00 2.00
C GLY A 202 17.86 -18.44 1.65
N ALA A 203 18.70 -19.40 2.03
CA ALA A 203 18.49 -20.82 1.79
C ALA A 203 17.56 -21.46 2.82
N GLY A 204 16.67 -22.33 2.33
CA GLY A 204 15.87 -23.23 3.17
C GLY A 204 16.67 -24.48 3.55
N THR A 205 16.30 -25.11 4.67
CA THR A 205 17.01 -26.26 5.24
C THR A 205 16.69 -27.61 4.59
N ARG A 206 15.60 -27.70 3.81
CA ARG A 206 15.19 -28.93 3.13
C ARG A 206 15.69 -28.94 1.69
N GLU A 207 16.28 -30.04 1.27
CA GLU A 207 16.64 -30.25 -0.14
C GLU A 207 15.39 -30.27 -1.01
N ALA A 208 15.48 -29.62 -2.18
CA ALA A 208 14.45 -29.66 -3.20
C ALA A 208 14.70 -30.86 -4.14
N ALA A 209 13.65 -31.53 -4.61
CA ALA A 209 13.79 -32.60 -5.60
C ALA A 209 14.29 -32.03 -6.93
N PRO A 210 15.08 -32.77 -7.75
CA PRO A 210 15.80 -32.22 -8.90
C PRO A 210 14.94 -31.40 -9.88
N ASP A 211 13.67 -31.77 -10.03
CA ASP A 211 12.64 -31.16 -10.89
C ASP A 211 11.92 -29.96 -10.25
N GLU A 212 12.16 -29.67 -8.98
CA GLU A 212 11.58 -28.53 -8.27
C GLU A 212 12.50 -27.30 -8.28
N PRO A 213 11.97 -26.07 -8.18
CA PRO A 213 12.80 -24.89 -7.95
C PRO A 213 13.60 -24.97 -6.64
N PRO A 214 14.83 -24.40 -6.60
CA PRO A 214 15.62 -24.38 -5.38
C PRO A 214 14.90 -23.63 -4.25
N LYS A 215 15.01 -24.11 -3.00
CA LYS A 215 14.41 -23.43 -1.83
C LYS A 215 15.24 -22.21 -1.43
N LEU A 216 15.07 -21.14 -2.20
CA LEU A 216 15.68 -19.85 -1.97
C LEU A 216 14.61 -18.77 -1.82
N LEU A 217 14.79 -17.89 -0.84
CA LEU A 217 14.09 -16.62 -0.77
C LEU A 217 15.04 -15.55 -1.27
N ARG A 218 14.56 -14.70 -2.17
CA ARG A 218 15.32 -13.57 -2.72
C ARG A 218 14.85 -12.29 -2.09
N ALA A 219 15.78 -11.44 -1.70
CA ALA A 219 15.54 -10.06 -1.32
C ALA A 219 16.45 -9.15 -2.15
N TRP A 220 16.01 -7.92 -2.41
CA TRP A 220 16.86 -6.90 -3.02
C TRP A 220 16.41 -5.51 -2.56
N THR A 221 17.34 -4.56 -2.56
CA THR A 221 17.00 -3.15 -2.38
C THR A 221 16.97 -2.47 -3.74
N SER A 222 16.05 -1.52 -3.90
CA SER A 222 15.96 -0.71 -5.11
C SER A 222 15.49 0.69 -4.77
N THR A 223 16.02 1.69 -5.46
CA THR A 223 15.38 3.00 -5.51
C THR A 223 14.35 2.99 -6.63
N PRO A 224 13.09 3.38 -6.37
CA PRO A 224 12.12 3.57 -7.44
C PRO A 224 12.68 4.52 -8.49
N SER A 225 12.46 4.22 -9.77
CA SER A 225 12.76 5.20 -10.81
C SER A 225 11.71 6.30 -10.70
N GLY A 226 12.15 7.54 -10.49
CA GLY A 226 11.26 8.71 -10.39
C GLY A 226 10.20 8.69 -11.49
N SER A 227 8.93 8.78 -11.05
CA SER A 227 7.63 8.68 -11.75
C SER A 227 6.69 7.57 -11.27
N VAL A 228 7.08 6.75 -10.29
CA VAL A 228 6.20 5.67 -9.75
C VAL A 228 5.94 5.76 -8.24
N GLU A 229 6.57 6.70 -7.52
CA GLU A 229 6.20 7.00 -6.13
C GLU A 229 4.77 7.60 -6.01
N ASP A 230 4.21 8.12 -7.11
CA ASP A 230 2.78 8.46 -7.24
C ASP A 230 1.87 7.25 -7.58
N ALA A 231 2.35 6.01 -7.66
CA ALA A 231 1.51 4.86 -8.04
C ALA A 231 1.21 3.89 -6.88
N ALA A 232 1.95 4.01 -5.78
CA ALA A 232 1.71 3.25 -4.56
C ALA A 232 0.74 3.95 -3.62
N ASP A 233 0.80 5.29 -3.58
CA ASP A 233 -0.01 6.15 -2.72
C ASP A 233 -0.79 7.22 -3.52
N GLY A 234 -0.55 7.32 -4.85
CA GLY A 234 -1.33 8.21 -5.70
C GLY A 234 -2.59 7.57 -6.24
N GLU A 235 -3.61 8.41 -6.40
CA GLU A 235 -4.92 8.06 -6.94
C GLU A 235 -4.76 7.31 -8.27
N ARG A 236 -5.31 6.10 -8.37
CA ARG A 236 -5.37 5.38 -9.65
C ARG A 236 -6.65 5.76 -10.36
N VAL A 237 -6.56 6.07 -11.66
CA VAL A 237 -7.72 6.33 -12.52
C VAL A 237 -7.78 5.25 -13.60
N VAL A 238 -8.99 4.78 -13.87
CA VAL A 238 -9.28 3.92 -15.01
C VAL A 238 -9.82 4.78 -16.13
N VAL A 239 -9.18 4.69 -17.30
CA VAL A 239 -9.67 5.31 -18.54
C VAL A 239 -10.41 4.25 -19.34
N LEU A 240 -11.69 4.51 -19.60
CA LEU A 240 -12.55 3.70 -20.47
C LEU A 240 -12.79 4.47 -21.77
N GLU A 241 -12.54 3.83 -22.90
CA GLU A 241 -12.63 4.46 -24.21
C GLU A 241 -13.37 3.58 -25.22
N THR A 242 -14.27 4.18 -25.99
CA THR A 242 -14.93 3.50 -27.12
C THR A 242 -15.21 4.48 -28.26
N ASN A 243 -15.23 3.96 -29.49
CA ASN A 243 -15.56 4.76 -30.67
C ASN A 243 -17.04 4.58 -31.00
N LEU A 244 -17.77 5.68 -31.09
CA LEU A 244 -19.21 5.72 -31.35
C LEU A 244 -19.46 6.52 -32.64
N ASP A 245 -19.76 5.83 -33.75
CA ASP A 245 -20.06 6.43 -35.06
C ASP A 245 -21.52 6.26 -35.49
N HIS A 246 -22.35 5.69 -34.61
CA HIS A 246 -23.77 5.42 -34.84
C HIS A 246 -24.72 6.21 -33.93
N LEU A 247 -24.23 6.80 -32.84
CA LEU A 247 -25.09 7.54 -31.91
C LEU A 247 -25.34 8.98 -32.39
N PRO A 248 -26.60 9.47 -32.31
CA PRO A 248 -26.90 10.89 -32.47
C PRO A 248 -26.40 11.70 -31.26
N GLY A 249 -26.33 13.03 -31.43
CA GLY A 249 -25.82 13.93 -30.39
C GLY A 249 -26.66 13.96 -29.10
N GLU A 250 -27.98 13.79 -29.21
CA GLU A 250 -28.89 13.76 -28.06
C GLU A 250 -28.59 12.55 -27.15
N ASP A 251 -28.43 11.36 -27.74
CA ASP A 251 -28.07 10.14 -27.01
C ASP A 251 -26.66 10.24 -26.39
N LEU A 252 -25.73 10.89 -27.10
CA LEU A 252 -24.39 11.15 -26.59
C LEU A 252 -24.42 12.07 -25.35
N GLY A 253 -25.24 13.12 -25.39
CA GLY A 253 -25.45 14.02 -24.26
C GLY A 253 -26.06 13.31 -23.07
N PHE A 254 -27.11 12.51 -23.30
CA PHE A 254 -27.73 11.67 -22.27
C PHE A 254 -26.73 10.70 -21.64
N LEU A 255 -25.94 9.99 -22.45
CA LEU A 255 -24.92 9.06 -21.98
C LEU A 255 -23.89 9.75 -21.08
N LEU A 256 -23.44 10.95 -21.45
CA LEU A 256 -22.46 11.74 -20.72
C LEU A 256 -22.98 12.10 -19.31
N GLU A 257 -24.20 12.62 -19.21
CA GLU A 257 -24.84 12.91 -17.92
C GLU A 257 -25.02 11.65 -17.06
N ARG A 258 -25.44 10.54 -17.66
CA ARG A 258 -25.62 9.25 -16.97
C ARG A 258 -24.30 8.72 -16.40
N CYS A 259 -23.18 8.87 -17.13
CA CYS A 259 -21.86 8.49 -16.64
C CYS A 259 -21.45 9.31 -15.42
N LEU A 260 -21.63 10.63 -15.46
CA LEU A 260 -21.32 11.52 -14.33
C LEU A 260 -22.18 11.19 -13.10
N GLN A 261 -23.48 10.97 -13.28
CA GLN A 261 -24.39 10.55 -12.20
C GLN A 261 -24.04 9.17 -11.61
N ALA A 262 -23.49 8.27 -12.42
CA ALA A 262 -23.07 6.94 -12.01
C ALA A 262 -21.68 6.92 -11.33
N GLY A 263 -21.07 8.08 -11.08
CA GLY A 263 -19.82 8.20 -10.33
C GLY A 263 -18.56 8.23 -11.19
N ALA A 264 -18.68 8.59 -12.48
CA ALA A 264 -17.49 8.93 -13.27
C ALA A 264 -16.79 10.16 -12.66
N LEU A 265 -15.46 10.13 -12.62
CA LEU A 265 -14.62 11.28 -12.25
C LEU A 265 -14.72 12.38 -13.31
N ASP A 266 -14.83 11.98 -14.57
CA ASP A 266 -15.08 12.84 -15.72
C ASP A 266 -15.60 12.00 -16.90
N ALA A 267 -16.31 12.63 -17.84
CA ALA A 267 -16.77 12.01 -19.08
C ALA A 267 -16.79 13.05 -20.21
N PHE A 268 -16.24 12.71 -21.37
CA PHE A 268 -16.19 13.61 -22.51
C PHE A 268 -16.16 12.86 -23.85
N ALA A 269 -16.48 13.58 -24.93
CA ALA A 269 -16.51 13.05 -26.28
C ALA A 269 -15.62 13.87 -27.23
N ILE A 270 -14.69 13.21 -27.91
CA ILE A 270 -13.78 13.83 -28.88
C ILE A 270 -14.26 13.51 -30.30
N PRO A 271 -14.48 14.48 -31.19
CA PRO A 271 -14.84 14.21 -32.59
C PRO A 271 -13.79 13.38 -33.33
N THR A 272 -14.23 12.40 -34.12
CA THR A 272 -13.39 11.49 -34.91
C THR A 272 -14.00 11.20 -36.27
N VAL A 273 -13.20 10.69 -37.20
CA VAL A 273 -13.66 10.11 -38.48
C VAL A 273 -13.37 8.61 -38.45
N ALA A 274 -14.44 7.81 -38.46
CA ALA A 274 -14.36 6.35 -38.47
C ALA A 274 -14.25 5.79 -39.90
N LYS A 275 -14.17 4.45 -40.00
CA LYS A 275 -14.17 3.73 -41.29
C LYS A 275 -15.38 4.15 -42.15
N LYS A 276 -15.21 4.08 -43.47
CA LYS A 276 -16.23 4.52 -44.45
C LYS A 276 -16.58 6.02 -44.30
N SER A 277 -15.63 6.83 -43.83
CA SER A 277 -15.76 8.29 -43.67
C SER A 277 -16.94 8.72 -42.80
N ARG A 278 -17.29 7.91 -41.79
CA ARG A 278 -18.40 8.22 -40.88
C ARG A 278 -17.91 9.17 -39.79
N PRO A 279 -18.54 10.34 -39.61
CA PRO A 279 -18.32 11.15 -38.41
C PRO A 279 -18.73 10.37 -37.17
N GLY A 280 -17.93 10.45 -36.11
CA GLY A 280 -18.21 9.79 -34.83
C GLY A 280 -17.47 10.45 -33.69
N HIS A 281 -17.49 9.83 -32.52
CA HIS A 281 -16.81 10.32 -31.33
C HIS A 281 -15.98 9.23 -30.66
N LEU A 282 -14.80 9.58 -30.17
CA LEU A 282 -14.13 8.82 -29.13
C LEU A 282 -14.75 9.27 -27.80
N PHE A 283 -15.54 8.40 -27.20
CA PHE A 283 -16.13 8.63 -25.90
C PHE A 283 -15.19 8.12 -24.82
N THR A 284 -14.85 8.97 -23.86
CA THR A 284 -13.88 8.71 -22.81
C THR A 284 -14.49 8.94 -21.45
N ILE A 285 -14.31 7.99 -20.54
CA ILE A 285 -14.70 8.09 -19.14
C ILE A 285 -13.44 7.96 -18.28
N LEU A 286 -13.27 8.86 -17.32
CA LEU A 286 -12.34 8.72 -16.22
C LEU A 286 -13.10 8.18 -15.01
N ALA A 287 -12.63 7.07 -14.44
CA ALA A 287 -13.29 6.38 -13.34
C ALA A 287 -12.30 6.00 -12.25
N THR A 288 -12.79 5.75 -11.04
CA THR A 288 -11.99 5.06 -10.03
C THR A 288 -11.97 3.54 -10.33
N PRO A 289 -11.02 2.76 -9.79
CA PRO A 289 -11.01 1.30 -9.96
C PRO A 289 -12.30 0.62 -9.52
N GLU A 290 -12.98 1.18 -8.52
CA GLU A 290 -14.21 0.66 -7.92
C GLU A 290 -15.43 0.92 -8.83
N THR A 291 -15.48 2.08 -9.48
CA THR A 291 -16.61 2.49 -10.34
C THR A 291 -16.48 2.01 -11.78
N ALA A 292 -15.27 1.66 -12.22
CA ALA A 292 -14.97 1.32 -13.61
C ALA A 292 -15.87 0.20 -14.20
N ALA A 293 -16.10 -0.89 -13.47
CA ALA A 293 -16.91 -2.01 -13.98
C ALA A 293 -18.38 -1.64 -14.17
N ALA A 294 -18.93 -0.80 -13.29
CA ALA A 294 -20.30 -0.31 -13.39
C ALA A 294 -20.46 0.65 -14.58
N LEU A 295 -19.50 1.56 -14.78
CA LEU A 295 -19.47 2.50 -15.89
C LEU A 295 -19.26 1.81 -17.24
N GLU A 296 -18.43 0.76 -17.28
CA GLU A 296 -18.27 -0.10 -18.46
C GLU A 296 -19.59 -0.80 -18.82
N THR A 297 -20.30 -1.34 -17.83
CA THR A 297 -21.63 -1.95 -18.03
C THR A 297 -22.64 -0.92 -18.54
N LEU A 298 -22.61 0.30 -18.00
CA LEU A 298 -23.46 1.40 -18.43
C LEU A 298 -23.17 1.76 -19.89
N LEU A 299 -21.90 1.88 -20.29
CA LEU A 299 -21.51 2.11 -21.69
C LEU A 299 -22.10 1.05 -22.61
N PHE A 300 -21.98 -0.23 -22.27
CA PHE A 300 -22.54 -1.30 -23.10
C PHE A 300 -24.06 -1.19 -23.26
N ARG A 301 -24.78 -0.89 -22.17
CA ARG A 301 -26.26 -0.82 -22.17
C ARG A 301 -26.80 0.40 -22.90
N GLU A 302 -26.22 1.56 -22.64
CA GLU A 302 -26.76 2.85 -23.11
C GLU A 302 -26.25 3.19 -24.52
N SER A 303 -25.03 2.78 -24.89
CA SER A 303 -24.47 3.10 -26.22
C SER A 303 -24.64 1.99 -27.26
N GLY A 304 -24.85 0.74 -26.83
CA GLY A 304 -24.83 -0.42 -27.71
C GLY A 304 -23.47 -0.72 -28.34
N THR A 305 -22.38 -0.14 -27.83
CA THR A 305 -21.03 -0.46 -28.29
C THR A 305 -20.70 -1.94 -28.11
N LEU A 306 -19.88 -2.49 -28.99
CA LEU A 306 -19.45 -3.89 -28.91
C LEU A 306 -18.16 -4.07 -28.11
N GLY A 307 -17.49 -2.98 -27.75
CA GLY A 307 -16.23 -3.05 -27.02
C GLY A 307 -15.82 -1.75 -26.38
N VAL A 308 -15.19 -1.86 -25.21
CA VAL A 308 -14.59 -0.76 -24.47
C VAL A 308 -13.12 -1.11 -24.24
N ARG A 309 -12.23 -0.16 -24.53
CA ARG A 309 -10.81 -0.26 -24.18
C ARG A 309 -10.61 0.30 -22.78
N ARG A 310 -9.85 -0.42 -21.96
CA ARG A 310 -9.58 -0.05 -20.57
C ARG A 310 -8.07 0.06 -20.33
N ARG A 311 -7.64 1.14 -19.68
CA ARG A 311 -6.28 1.25 -19.11
C ARG A 311 -6.32 1.87 -17.72
N VAL A 312 -5.44 1.41 -16.85
CA VAL A 312 -5.23 2.02 -15.52
C VAL A 312 -4.04 2.96 -15.63
N VAL A 313 -4.22 4.20 -15.19
CA VAL A 313 -3.19 5.25 -15.21
C VAL A 313 -2.98 5.82 -13.80
N PRO A 314 -1.74 6.12 -13.40
CA PRO A 314 -1.49 6.86 -12.17
C PRO A 314 -1.96 8.31 -12.33
N ARG A 315 -2.45 8.90 -11.24
CA ARG A 315 -2.84 10.31 -11.18
C ARG A 315 -2.31 10.94 -9.91
N ARG A 316 -1.57 12.04 -10.06
CA ARG A 316 -1.26 12.96 -8.97
C ARG A 316 -2.35 14.04 -8.91
N SER A 317 -3.01 14.15 -7.76
CA SER A 317 -4.02 15.18 -7.48
C SER A 317 -3.49 16.09 -6.37
N LEU A 318 -3.70 17.40 -6.50
CA LEU A 318 -3.37 18.34 -5.42
C LEU A 318 -4.32 18.13 -4.23
N ALA A 319 -3.80 18.35 -3.01
CA ALA A 319 -4.63 18.45 -1.83
C ALA A 319 -5.66 19.56 -2.06
N ARG A 320 -6.91 19.31 -1.71
CA ARG A 320 -7.99 20.28 -1.96
C ARG A 320 -8.99 20.26 -0.83
N ASP A 321 -9.52 21.43 -0.54
CA ASP A 321 -10.67 21.58 0.33
C ASP A 321 -11.60 22.68 -0.18
N THR A 322 -12.66 22.92 0.57
CA THR A 322 -13.62 23.98 0.28
C THR A 322 -13.68 24.90 1.49
N VAL A 323 -13.48 26.19 1.24
CA VAL A 323 -13.70 27.24 2.23
C VAL A 323 -14.84 28.14 1.81
N GLU A 324 -15.54 28.70 2.78
CA GLU A 324 -16.62 29.63 2.54
C GLU A 324 -16.19 31.04 2.94
N LEU A 325 -16.34 31.98 2.02
CA LEU A 325 -16.15 33.40 2.29
C LEU A 325 -17.44 34.15 1.96
N ARG A 326 -17.60 35.32 2.55
CA ARG A 326 -18.73 36.20 2.27
C ARG A 326 -18.36 37.17 1.15
N LEU A 327 -19.08 37.11 0.04
CA LEU A 327 -19.04 38.14 -0.99
C LEU A 327 -20.31 38.97 -0.85
N ARG A 328 -20.17 40.20 -0.34
CA ARG A 328 -21.29 41.08 0.01
C ARG A 328 -22.17 40.42 1.09
N ASP A 329 -23.44 40.15 0.77
CA ASP A 329 -24.40 39.45 1.65
C ASP A 329 -24.55 37.96 1.30
N HIS A 330 -23.77 37.44 0.36
CA HIS A 330 -23.87 36.06 -0.11
C HIS A 330 -22.72 35.19 0.39
N ARG A 331 -23.01 33.92 0.68
CA ARG A 331 -22.00 32.89 0.91
C ARG A 331 -21.47 32.43 -0.44
N LEU A 332 -20.15 32.36 -0.56
CA LEU A 332 -19.46 31.91 -1.75
C LEU A 332 -18.41 30.87 -1.35
N ARG A 333 -18.53 29.67 -1.89
CA ARG A 333 -17.52 28.62 -1.71
C ARG A 333 -16.35 28.85 -2.64
N PHE A 334 -15.17 28.53 -2.13
CA PHE A 334 -13.90 28.54 -2.83
C PHE A 334 -13.25 27.18 -2.70
N LYS A 335 -12.89 26.60 -3.85
CA LYS A 335 -12.07 25.40 -3.91
C LYS A 335 -10.61 25.81 -3.78
N ARG A 336 -9.94 25.41 -2.70
CA ARG A 336 -8.50 25.62 -2.55
C ARG A 336 -7.75 24.40 -3.04
N SER A 337 -6.57 24.62 -3.59
CA SER A 337 -5.64 23.57 -3.98
C SER A 337 -4.25 23.86 -3.42
N GLY A 338 -3.66 22.86 -2.78
CA GLY A 338 -2.36 22.94 -2.14
C GLY A 338 -1.34 21.98 -2.76
N LEU A 339 -0.10 22.44 -2.84
CA LEU A 339 1.06 21.71 -3.32
C LEU A 339 2.09 21.69 -2.18
N ASP A 340 2.56 20.51 -1.81
CA ASP A 340 3.64 20.30 -0.84
C ASP A 340 3.41 21.01 0.52
N GLY A 341 2.15 21.07 0.96
CA GLY A 341 1.73 21.69 2.22
C GLY A 341 1.35 23.18 2.13
N GLU A 342 1.55 23.82 0.97
CA GLU A 342 1.23 25.22 0.75
C GLU A 342 -0.02 25.40 -0.13
N TRP A 343 -0.93 26.30 0.27
CA TRP A 343 -2.11 26.65 -0.54
C TRP A 343 -1.71 27.61 -1.66
N ILE A 344 -1.67 27.11 -2.89
CA ILE A 344 -1.17 27.87 -4.04
C ILE A 344 -2.28 28.56 -4.83
N GLN A 345 -3.52 28.09 -4.72
CA GLN A 345 -4.64 28.61 -5.49
C GLN A 345 -5.97 28.42 -4.76
N ALA A 346 -6.88 29.38 -4.93
CA ALA A 346 -8.28 29.24 -4.61
C ALA A 346 -9.13 29.73 -5.78
N THR A 347 -10.21 29.02 -6.10
CA THR A 347 -11.10 29.38 -7.22
C THR A 347 -12.55 29.37 -6.71
N PRO A 348 -13.33 30.44 -6.95
CA PRO A 348 -14.73 30.47 -6.55
C PRO A 348 -15.55 29.42 -7.30
N GLU A 349 -16.45 28.75 -6.59
CA GLU A 349 -17.37 27.79 -7.18
C GLU A 349 -18.31 28.47 -8.18
N TYR A 350 -18.42 27.88 -9.37
CA TYR A 350 -19.16 28.49 -10.47
C TYR A 350 -20.66 28.59 -10.18
N ASP A 351 -21.25 27.55 -9.60
CA ASP A 351 -22.69 27.51 -9.33
C ASP A 351 -23.11 28.56 -8.29
N ASP A 352 -22.26 28.82 -7.30
CA ASP A 352 -22.50 29.88 -6.30
C ASP A 352 -22.42 31.26 -6.97
N LEU A 353 -21.40 31.50 -7.81
CA LEU A 353 -21.29 32.75 -8.57
C LEU A 353 -22.47 32.95 -9.54
N ARG A 354 -22.94 31.88 -10.16
CA ARG A 354 -24.10 31.89 -11.05
C ARG A 354 -25.36 32.24 -10.27
N ALA A 355 -25.61 31.61 -9.12
CA ALA A 355 -26.77 31.90 -8.28
C ALA A 355 -26.77 33.36 -7.77
N ILE A 356 -25.60 33.90 -7.43
CA ILE A 356 -25.46 35.32 -7.06
C ILE A 356 -25.74 36.21 -8.27
N ALA A 357 -25.21 35.89 -9.46
CA ALA A 357 -25.47 36.65 -10.67
C ALA A 357 -26.96 36.69 -11.02
N GLU A 358 -27.64 35.54 -10.96
CA GLU A 358 -29.07 35.39 -11.26
C GLU A 358 -29.94 36.14 -10.24
N SER A 359 -29.58 36.14 -8.95
CA SER A 359 -30.36 36.81 -7.89
C SER A 359 -30.14 38.33 -7.80
N THR A 360 -28.95 38.81 -8.18
CA THR A 360 -28.58 40.24 -8.03
C THR A 360 -28.59 41.02 -9.34
N GLY A 361 -28.59 40.33 -10.49
CA GLY A 361 -28.41 40.94 -11.81
C GLY A 361 -26.98 41.42 -12.09
N ILE A 362 -26.03 41.19 -11.18
CA ILE A 362 -24.63 41.58 -11.39
C ILE A 362 -23.98 40.63 -12.41
N PRO A 363 -23.26 41.15 -13.42
CA PRO A 363 -22.59 40.29 -14.39
C PRO A 363 -21.59 39.33 -13.75
N LEU A 364 -21.63 38.05 -14.16
CA LEU A 364 -20.73 37.01 -13.66
C LEU A 364 -19.24 37.40 -13.76
N ARG A 365 -18.87 38.13 -14.83
CA ARG A 365 -17.49 38.62 -15.03
C ARG A 365 -17.07 39.57 -13.89
N GLN A 366 -17.98 40.43 -13.44
CA GLN A 366 -17.71 41.35 -12.33
C GLN A 366 -17.60 40.58 -11.01
N LEU A 367 -18.53 39.66 -10.74
CA LEU A 367 -18.49 38.83 -9.53
C LEU A 367 -17.21 37.99 -9.43
N ARG A 368 -16.68 37.49 -10.55
CA ARG A 368 -15.39 36.79 -10.59
C ARG A 368 -14.21 37.66 -10.16
N VAL A 369 -14.20 38.94 -10.57
CA VAL A 369 -13.15 39.89 -10.17
C VAL A 369 -13.26 40.21 -8.68
N GLU A 370 -14.47 40.49 -8.18
CA GLU A 370 -14.71 40.75 -6.75
C GLU A 370 -14.33 39.55 -5.88
N ALA A 371 -14.70 38.34 -6.30
CA ALA A 371 -14.31 37.09 -5.63
C ALA A 371 -12.79 36.86 -5.63
N GLY A 372 -12.10 37.22 -6.72
CA GLY A 372 -10.64 37.14 -6.80
C GLY A 372 -9.92 38.04 -5.79
N ALA A 373 -10.43 39.25 -5.56
CA ALA A 373 -9.86 40.18 -4.58
C ALA A 373 -9.97 39.66 -3.13
N LEU A 374 -11.07 38.97 -2.80
CA LEU A 374 -11.25 38.33 -1.48
C LEU A 374 -10.19 37.25 -1.21
N ILE A 375 -9.80 36.49 -2.23
CA ILE A 375 -8.78 35.44 -2.12
C ILE A 375 -7.40 36.03 -1.83
N GLY A 376 -7.02 37.13 -2.49
CA GLY A 376 -5.71 37.76 -2.30
C GLY A 376 -5.45 38.16 -0.83
N HIS A 377 -6.48 38.68 -0.15
CA HIS A 377 -6.42 38.99 1.28
C HIS A 377 -6.40 37.74 2.18
N ALA A 378 -7.14 36.69 1.82
CA ALA A 378 -7.25 35.46 2.61
C ALA A 378 -6.02 34.53 2.50
N LEU A 379 -5.39 34.45 1.33
CA LEU A 379 -4.14 33.69 1.13
C LEU A 379 -2.91 34.45 1.65
N GLY A 380 -2.90 35.79 1.60
CA GLY A 380 -1.83 36.62 2.17
C GLY A 380 -1.69 36.47 3.69
N HIS A 381 -2.80 36.28 4.41
CA HIS A 381 -2.78 36.04 5.87
C HIS A 381 -2.25 34.65 6.26
N ALA A 382 -2.24 33.68 5.34
CA ALA A 382 -1.64 32.36 5.55
C ALA A 382 -0.13 32.33 5.23
N LEU A 383 0.43 33.42 4.66
CA LEU A 383 1.81 33.52 4.20
C LEU A 383 2.72 34.37 5.10
N GLY A 384 2.32 34.64 6.36
CA GLY A 384 3.24 35.16 7.37
C GLY A 384 4.04 36.39 6.94
N HIS A 385 3.38 37.49 6.58
CA HIS A 385 3.97 38.81 6.71
C HIS A 385 3.20 39.55 7.79
N ALA A 386 3.82 39.64 8.97
CA ALA A 386 3.46 40.63 9.96
C ALA A 386 3.58 42.00 9.30
N ASP A 387 2.43 42.64 9.08
CA ASP A 387 2.40 44.05 8.69
C ASP A 387 2.75 44.84 9.96
N ASP A 388 4.05 44.97 10.25
CA ASP A 388 4.58 45.97 11.17
C ASP A 388 4.36 47.34 10.53
N ARG A 389 3.13 47.82 10.63
CA ARG A 389 2.80 49.24 10.60
C ARG A 389 2.20 49.61 11.94
N GLU A 390 3.05 49.55 12.97
CA GLU A 390 2.83 50.35 14.16
C GLU A 390 2.90 51.83 13.78
N ASP A 391 1.79 52.50 14.07
CA ASP A 391 1.67 53.91 14.41
C ASP A 391 3.01 54.60 14.70
N ARG A 392 3.45 55.39 13.72
CA ARG A 392 4.21 56.61 13.99
C ARG A 392 3.55 57.75 13.26
N ASP A 393 2.39 58.15 13.76
CA ASP A 393 2.05 59.55 13.76
C ASP A 393 1.77 60.00 15.20
N ASP A 394 2.25 61.20 15.47
CA ASP A 394 1.91 62.05 16.61
C ASP A 394 2.63 61.85 17.97
N ARG A 395 3.80 62.50 18.08
CA ARG A 395 4.04 63.44 19.20
C ARG A 395 4.75 64.70 18.70
N GLY A 396 3.97 65.76 18.51
CA GLY A 396 4.48 67.13 18.46
C GLY A 396 5.01 67.64 19.82
N THR A 397 5.53 68.88 19.79
CA THR A 397 6.00 69.76 20.90
C THR A 397 7.30 69.31 21.59
N ARG A 398 8.42 70.06 21.58
CA ARG A 398 8.70 71.52 21.59
C ARG A 398 10.05 71.81 20.97
#